data_AF-A0A6M8EMZ1-F1
#
_entry.id   AF-A0A6M8EMZ1-F1
#
_cell.length_a   1.000
_cell.length_b   1.000
_cell.length_c   1.000
_cell.angle_alpha   90.00
_cell.angle_beta   90.00
_cell.angle_gamma   90.00
#
_symmetry.space_group_name_H-M   'P 1'
#
loop_
_entity.id
_entity.type
_entity.pdbx_description
1 polymer ?
#
loop_
_entity_poly.entity_id
_entity_poly.type
_entity_poly.pdbx_seq_one_letter_code
_entity_poly.pdbx_strand_id
1 'polypeptide(L)'
;MFKLVTSSFTAITLSIFLLNGCVDHSEALKVLPNELAIADQCKNTNAKYEMDCYDLISYKNSFAQLRLGLNAQLSGNYNEALQRYLYAKEKGNFYVNSLLAELYNNGFGVEKNEETVIKLLEEVKDVDPIAAYKLSYNYLAKQDYKKAVKLLTYAAENNVKPAQSELSKIYSNSEIIDTDLEKSIYWNDLYQDKSDSFMKRIYGK
;
A
#
# COMPACT_ATOMS: atom_id res chain seq x y z
N MET A 1 66.85 -8.17 8.86
CA MET A 1 65.86 -7.10 8.67
C MET A 1 64.67 -7.69 7.92
N PHE A 2 63.71 -8.30 8.65
CA PHE A 2 62.47 -8.86 8.09
C PHE A 2 61.35 -8.35 9.01
N LYS A 3 60.49 -7.47 8.49
CA LYS A 3 59.33 -6.94 9.22
C LYS A 3 58.16 -7.92 9.08
N LEU A 4 57.68 -8.44 10.21
CA LEU A 4 56.35 -9.02 10.31
C LEU A 4 55.32 -7.91 10.07
N VAL A 5 54.40 -8.14 9.13
CA VAL A 5 53.16 -7.36 8.99
C VAL A 5 52.05 -8.23 9.60
N THR A 6 51.64 -7.90 10.81
CA THR A 6 50.44 -8.47 11.43
C THR A 6 49.23 -7.70 10.91
N SER A 7 48.42 -8.35 10.07
CA SER A 7 47.12 -7.85 9.62
C SER A 7 46.11 -7.98 10.76
N SER A 8 45.60 -6.85 11.27
CA SER A 8 44.47 -6.81 12.19
C SER A 8 43.18 -6.85 11.40
N PHE A 9 42.54 -8.01 11.33
CA PHE A 9 41.14 -8.11 10.90
C PHE A 9 40.25 -7.61 12.02
N THR A 10 39.78 -6.36 11.94
CA THR A 10 38.66 -5.89 12.76
C THR A 10 37.38 -6.48 12.19
N ALA A 11 36.82 -7.47 12.88
CA ALA A 11 35.48 -7.98 12.62
C ALA A 11 34.47 -6.86 12.85
N ILE A 12 33.91 -6.31 11.77
CA ILE A 12 32.76 -5.42 11.85
C ILE A 12 31.57 -6.31 12.16
N THR A 13 31.20 -6.37 13.44
CA THR A 13 29.95 -6.96 13.89
C THR A 13 28.81 -6.10 13.35
N LEU A 14 28.23 -6.53 12.23
CA LEU A 14 26.97 -6.00 11.71
C LEU A 14 25.89 -6.35 12.74
N SER A 15 25.66 -5.40 13.65
CA SER A 15 24.64 -5.51 14.69
C SER A 15 23.28 -5.38 14.00
N ILE A 16 22.68 -6.52 13.69
CA ILE A 16 21.30 -6.60 13.23
C ILE A 16 20.44 -6.16 14.42
N PHE A 17 20.03 -4.89 14.41
CA PHE A 17 19.00 -4.38 15.30
C PHE A 17 17.69 -5.10 14.96
N LEU A 18 17.39 -6.18 15.68
CA LEU A 18 16.05 -6.71 15.82
C LEU A 18 15.27 -5.77 16.75
N LEU A 19 14.77 -4.66 16.20
CA LEU A 19 13.72 -3.89 16.84
C LEU A 19 12.39 -4.40 16.30
N ASN A 20 11.71 -5.22 17.11
CA ASN A 20 10.25 -5.34 17.08
C ASN A 20 9.62 -4.02 17.56
N GLY A 21 9.94 -2.92 16.88
CA GLY A 21 9.36 -1.61 17.06
C GLY A 21 8.45 -1.31 15.89
N CYS A 22 7.35 -0.59 16.13
CA CYS A 22 6.48 -0.07 15.08
C CYS A 22 7.33 0.46 13.91
N VAL A 23 7.04 0.02 12.68
CA VAL A 23 7.74 0.52 11.49
C VAL A 23 7.49 2.02 11.43
N ASP A 24 8.55 2.81 11.60
CA ASP A 24 8.47 4.26 11.56
C ASP A 24 8.44 4.74 10.11
N HIS A 25 7.26 5.20 9.68
CA HIS A 25 7.04 5.75 8.34
C HIS A 25 7.29 7.27 8.27
N SER A 26 7.78 7.90 9.34
CA SER A 26 7.95 9.36 9.42
C SER A 26 8.86 9.93 8.33
N GLU A 27 9.92 9.22 7.96
CA GLU A 27 10.83 9.65 6.91
C GLU A 27 10.20 9.50 5.52
N ALA A 28 9.52 8.38 5.27
CA ALA A 28 8.77 8.18 4.03
C ALA A 28 7.72 9.28 3.84
N LEU A 29 7.01 9.68 4.89
CA LEU A 29 5.99 10.73 4.85
C LEU A 29 6.55 12.12 4.48
N LYS A 30 7.86 12.38 4.67
CA LYS A 30 8.51 13.63 4.21
C LYS A 30 8.84 13.61 2.72
N VAL A 31 9.16 12.43 2.17
CA VAL A 31 9.67 12.26 0.79
C VAL A 31 8.54 12.01 -0.21
N LEU A 32 7.61 11.12 0.14
CA LEU A 32 6.57 10.64 -0.77
C LEU A 32 5.68 11.73 -1.38
N PRO A 33 5.29 12.81 -0.68
CA PRO A 33 4.48 13.87 -1.30
C PRO A 33 5.18 14.53 -2.51
N ASN A 34 6.49 14.73 -2.45
CA ASN A 34 7.25 15.31 -3.55
C ASN A 34 7.42 14.32 -4.70
N GLU A 35 7.72 13.05 -4.41
CA GLU A 35 7.79 12.02 -5.46
C GLU A 35 6.44 11.84 -6.16
N LEU A 36 5.34 11.87 -5.41
CA LEU A 36 3.99 11.80 -5.96
C LEU A 36 3.73 13.00 -6.89
N ALA A 37 4.08 14.21 -6.46
CA ALA A 37 3.90 15.41 -7.27
C ALA A 37 4.69 15.34 -8.59
N ILE A 38 5.92 14.81 -8.57
CA ILE A 38 6.72 14.59 -9.79
C ILE A 38 6.08 13.53 -10.69
N ALA A 39 5.64 12.40 -10.12
CA ALA A 39 4.97 11.36 -10.90
C ALA A 39 3.64 11.87 -11.50
N ASP A 40 2.94 12.75 -10.81
CA ASP A 40 1.70 13.36 -11.30
C ASP A 40 1.89 14.23 -12.55
N GLN A 41 3.10 14.75 -12.79
CA GLN A 41 3.41 15.45 -14.04
C GLN A 41 3.39 14.53 -15.26
N CYS A 42 3.54 13.21 -15.07
CA CYS A 42 3.47 12.23 -16.15
C CYS A 42 2.04 11.84 -16.54
N LYS A 43 1.02 12.13 -15.71
CA LYS A 43 -0.38 11.76 -15.99
C LYS A 43 -0.80 12.30 -17.36
N ASN A 44 -1.26 11.41 -18.24
CA ASN A 44 -1.59 11.76 -19.61
C ASN A 44 -2.76 10.92 -20.13
N THR A 45 -3.59 11.48 -21.01
CA THR A 45 -4.68 10.73 -21.66
C THR A 45 -4.15 9.71 -22.66
N ASN A 46 -2.95 9.92 -23.20
CA ASN A 46 -2.24 8.93 -24.01
C ASN A 46 -1.42 8.00 -23.09
N ALA A 47 -1.92 6.77 -22.92
CA ALA A 47 -1.30 5.77 -22.05
C ALA A 47 0.15 5.46 -22.42
N LYS A 48 0.53 5.50 -23.71
CA LYS A 48 1.91 5.25 -24.11
C LYS A 48 2.85 6.33 -23.59
N TYR A 49 2.50 7.61 -23.81
CA TYR A 49 3.30 8.73 -23.33
C TYR A 49 3.33 8.79 -21.80
N GLU A 50 2.24 8.43 -21.15
CA GLU A 50 2.21 8.32 -19.69
C GLU A 50 3.23 7.28 -19.19
N MET A 51 3.23 6.07 -19.78
CA MET A 51 4.17 5.01 -19.40
C MET A 51 5.63 5.37 -19.74
N ASP A 52 5.88 5.97 -20.90
CA ASP A 52 7.22 6.43 -21.30
C ASP A 52 7.76 7.49 -20.32
N CYS A 53 6.89 8.39 -19.83
CA CYS A 53 7.27 9.39 -18.82
C CYS A 53 7.57 8.75 -17.47
N TYR A 54 6.75 7.79 -17.00
CA TYR A 54 7.05 7.07 -15.77
C TYR A 54 8.38 6.32 -15.88
N ASP A 55 8.64 5.65 -17.01
CA ASP A 55 9.87 4.90 -17.22
C ASP A 55 11.11 5.81 -17.11
N LEU A 56 11.06 7.00 -17.70
CA LEU A 56 12.12 8.01 -17.65
C LEU A 56 12.51 8.42 -16.21
N ILE A 57 11.53 8.55 -15.31
CA ILE A 57 11.77 8.96 -13.92
C ILE A 57 11.90 7.78 -12.94
N SER A 58 11.65 6.55 -13.40
CA SER A 58 11.51 5.35 -12.55
C SER A 58 12.76 5.01 -11.73
N TYR A 59 13.95 5.40 -12.19
CA TYR A 59 15.21 5.14 -11.48
C TYR A 59 15.37 5.94 -10.17
N LYS A 60 14.57 6.98 -9.95
CA LYS A 60 14.61 7.85 -8.76
C LYS A 60 13.24 8.18 -8.17
N ASN A 61 12.16 7.66 -8.75
CA ASN A 61 10.81 7.95 -8.31
C ASN A 61 10.05 6.66 -8.03
N SER A 62 9.71 6.43 -6.76
CA SER A 62 9.05 5.21 -6.32
C SER A 62 7.59 5.13 -6.76
N PHE A 63 6.91 6.26 -6.96
CA PHE A 63 5.55 6.29 -7.51
C PHE A 63 5.52 5.92 -8.99
N ALA A 64 6.53 6.31 -9.75
CA ALA A 64 6.66 5.86 -11.13
C ALA A 64 6.87 4.34 -11.21
N GLN A 65 7.71 3.78 -10.35
CA GLN A 65 7.86 2.32 -10.22
C GLN A 65 6.56 1.65 -9.80
N LEU A 66 5.84 2.22 -8.84
CA LEU A 66 4.50 1.76 -8.45
C LEU A 66 3.56 1.72 -9.65
N ARG A 67 3.44 2.82 -10.41
CA ARG A 67 2.47 2.93 -11.52
C ARG A 67 2.85 2.05 -12.71
N LEU A 68 4.14 1.92 -13.02
CA LEU A 68 4.64 0.95 -14.01
C LEU A 68 4.36 -0.49 -13.54
N GLY A 69 4.56 -0.78 -12.26
CA GLY A 69 4.24 -2.08 -11.67
C GLY A 69 2.76 -2.42 -11.78
N LEU A 70 1.89 -1.45 -11.50
CA LEU A 70 0.45 -1.60 -11.67
C LEU A 70 0.07 -1.82 -13.14
N ASN A 71 0.71 -1.10 -14.07
CA ASN A 71 0.50 -1.32 -15.49
C ASN A 71 0.93 -2.74 -15.93
N ALA A 72 2.09 -3.21 -15.45
CA ALA A 72 2.56 -4.57 -15.68
C ALA A 72 1.60 -5.62 -15.11
N GLN A 73 1.11 -5.43 -13.89
CA GLN A 73 0.14 -6.32 -13.24
C GLN A 73 -1.15 -6.41 -14.07
N LEU A 74 -1.72 -5.27 -14.49
CA LEU A 74 -2.92 -5.23 -15.33
C LEU A 74 -2.72 -5.89 -16.70
N SER A 75 -1.48 -5.94 -17.19
CA SER A 75 -1.10 -6.61 -18.45
C SER A 75 -0.78 -8.10 -18.27
N GLY A 76 -0.84 -8.63 -17.05
CA GLY A 76 -0.48 -10.02 -16.74
C GLY A 76 1.03 -10.26 -16.56
N ASN A 77 1.86 -9.21 -16.62
CA ASN A 77 3.31 -9.29 -16.45
C ASN A 77 3.68 -9.28 -14.95
N TYR A 78 3.22 -10.29 -14.21
CA TYR A 78 3.30 -10.28 -12.74
C TYR A 78 4.72 -10.29 -12.17
N ASN A 79 5.68 -10.93 -12.86
CA ASN A 79 7.08 -10.90 -12.43
C ASN A 79 7.65 -9.48 -12.51
N GLU A 80 7.33 -8.72 -13.57
CA GLU A 80 7.74 -7.33 -13.68
C GLU A 80 7.06 -6.47 -12.61
N ALA A 81 5.75 -6.65 -12.39
CA ALA A 81 5.02 -5.96 -11.34
C ALA A 81 5.66 -6.17 -9.96
N LEU A 82 5.96 -7.42 -9.62
CA LEU A 82 6.64 -7.79 -8.37
C LEU A 82 7.98 -7.04 -8.22
N GLN A 83 8.84 -7.07 -9.24
CA GLN A 83 10.15 -6.42 -9.16
C GLN A 83 10.02 -4.91 -8.96
N ARG A 84 9.10 -4.26 -9.67
CA ARG A 84 8.86 -2.81 -9.54
C ARG A 84 8.30 -2.43 -8.16
N TYR A 85 7.37 -3.23 -7.63
CA TYR A 85 6.85 -3.02 -6.28
C TYR A 85 7.91 -3.23 -5.20
N LEU A 86 8.74 -4.26 -5.31
CA LEU A 86 9.84 -4.49 -4.38
C LEU A 86 10.85 -3.34 -4.41
N TYR A 87 11.19 -2.84 -5.59
CA TYR A 87 12.05 -1.67 -5.74
C TYR A 87 11.44 -0.43 -5.06
N ALA A 88 10.16 -0.14 -5.32
CA ALA A 88 9.48 1.00 -4.70
C ALA A 88 9.41 0.86 -3.16
N LYS A 89 9.17 -0.34 -2.64
CA LYS A 89 9.20 -0.63 -1.19
C LYS A 89 10.59 -0.39 -0.60
N GLU A 90 11.65 -0.83 -1.29
CA GLU A 90 13.05 -0.59 -0.88
C GLU A 90 13.37 0.92 -0.80
N LYS A 91 12.74 1.74 -1.65
CA LYS A 91 12.82 3.21 -1.59
C LYS A 91 11.91 3.84 -0.53
N GLY A 92 11.24 3.03 0.30
CA GLY A 92 10.39 3.50 1.39
C GLY A 92 8.96 3.84 0.98
N ASN A 93 8.54 3.54 -0.25
CA ASN A 93 7.15 3.76 -0.67
C ASN A 93 6.25 2.66 -0.15
N PHE A 94 5.67 2.91 1.01
CA PHE A 94 4.81 1.96 1.69
C PHE A 94 3.47 1.70 0.97
N TYR A 95 3.03 2.56 0.04
CA TYR A 95 1.78 2.36 -0.70
C TYR A 95 1.80 1.11 -1.59
N VAL A 96 2.98 0.58 -1.93
CA VAL A 96 3.07 -0.68 -2.69
C VAL A 96 2.75 -1.91 -1.86
N ASN A 97 2.72 -1.83 -0.53
CA ASN A 97 2.40 -2.98 0.33
C ASN A 97 1.02 -3.55 0.00
N SER A 98 0.03 -2.68 -0.25
CA SER A 98 -1.32 -3.07 -0.67
C SER A 98 -1.34 -3.80 -2.02
N LEU A 99 -0.41 -3.49 -2.92
CA LEU A 99 -0.28 -4.14 -4.24
C LEU A 99 0.49 -5.47 -4.13
N LEU A 100 1.57 -5.50 -3.34
CA LEU A 100 2.30 -6.74 -3.03
C LEU A 100 1.39 -7.76 -2.35
N ALA A 101 0.59 -7.33 -1.38
CA ALA A 101 -0.40 -8.17 -0.72
C ALA A 101 -1.39 -8.76 -1.73
N GLU A 102 -1.75 -8.03 -2.79
CA GLU A 102 -2.62 -8.56 -3.84
C GLU A 102 -1.94 -9.65 -4.67
N LEU A 103 -0.65 -9.50 -4.99
CA LEU A 103 0.12 -10.54 -5.67
C LEU A 103 0.18 -11.82 -4.83
N TYR A 104 0.50 -11.71 -3.54
CA TYR A 104 0.54 -12.86 -2.62
C TYR A 104 -0.83 -13.47 -2.32
N ASN A 105 -1.91 -12.68 -2.31
CA ASN A 105 -3.24 -13.22 -2.11
C ASN A 105 -3.69 -14.09 -3.31
N ASN A 106 -3.34 -13.65 -4.52
CA ASN A 106 -3.79 -14.30 -5.75
C ASN A 106 -2.78 -15.29 -6.34
N GLY A 107 -1.52 -15.28 -5.89
CA GLY A 107 -0.46 -16.13 -6.44
C GLY A 107 0.05 -15.62 -7.79
N PHE A 108 0.04 -14.30 -7.99
CA PHE A 108 0.43 -13.68 -9.25
C PHE A 108 1.93 -13.39 -9.25
N GLY A 109 2.70 -14.21 -9.97
CA GLY A 109 4.18 -14.11 -10.01
C GLY A 109 4.87 -14.54 -8.72
N VAL A 110 4.12 -14.98 -7.72
CA VAL A 110 4.57 -15.46 -6.41
C VAL A 110 3.69 -16.62 -5.94
N GLU A 111 4.16 -17.41 -4.99
CA GLU A 111 3.30 -18.39 -4.31
C GLU A 111 2.28 -17.68 -3.40
N LYS A 112 1.07 -18.24 -3.30
CA LYS A 112 0.05 -17.70 -2.40
C LYS A 112 0.51 -17.78 -0.95
N ASN A 113 0.38 -16.69 -0.21
CA ASN A 113 0.79 -16.67 1.20
C ASN A 113 -0.03 -15.66 2.03
N GLU A 114 -1.02 -16.16 2.76
CA GLU A 114 -1.93 -15.35 3.57
C GLU A 114 -1.22 -14.64 4.74
N GLU A 115 -0.25 -15.30 5.38
CA GLU A 115 0.54 -14.69 6.47
C GLU A 115 1.30 -13.45 5.97
N THR A 116 1.86 -13.55 4.77
CA THR A 116 2.57 -12.45 4.10
C THR A 116 1.62 -11.32 3.73
N VAL A 117 0.41 -11.63 3.26
CA VAL A 117 -0.66 -10.64 3.03
C VAL A 117 -0.95 -9.86 4.30
N ILE A 118 -1.25 -10.55 5.41
CA ILE A 118 -1.57 -9.89 6.69
C ILE A 118 -0.39 -9.03 7.15
N LYS A 119 0.84 -9.57 7.12
CA LYS A 119 2.04 -8.84 7.55
C LYS A 119 2.26 -7.56 6.74
N LEU A 120 2.17 -7.62 5.41
CA LEU A 120 2.35 -6.46 4.54
C LEU A 120 1.32 -5.36 4.82
N LEU A 121 0.07 -5.75 5.06
CA LEU A 121 -1.01 -4.80 5.36
C LEU A 121 -0.88 -4.22 6.78
N GLU A 122 -0.55 -5.05 7.78
CA GLU A 122 -0.34 -4.60 9.16
C GLU A 122 0.81 -3.62 9.30
N GLU A 123 1.86 -3.76 8.49
CA GLU A 123 3.02 -2.87 8.47
C GLU A 123 2.65 -1.40 8.20
N VAL A 124 1.57 -1.15 7.46
CA VAL A 124 1.25 0.18 6.91
C VAL A 124 -0.20 0.63 7.16
N LYS A 125 -1.03 -0.18 7.82
CA LYS A 125 -2.46 0.11 8.05
C LYS A 125 -2.75 1.48 8.67
N ASP A 126 -1.82 2.05 9.43
CA ASP A 126 -2.01 3.33 10.11
C ASP A 126 -1.60 4.54 9.24
N VAL A 127 -1.01 4.29 8.06
CA VAL A 127 -0.55 5.33 7.10
C VAL A 127 -1.04 5.12 5.66
N ASP A 128 -1.45 3.90 5.31
CA ASP A 128 -2.08 3.54 4.04
C ASP A 128 -3.57 3.15 4.26
N PRO A 129 -4.50 4.06 3.97
CA PRO A 129 -5.95 3.81 3.95
C PRO A 129 -6.36 2.56 3.15
N ILE A 130 -5.67 2.24 2.05
CA ILE A 130 -5.99 1.07 1.23
C ILE A 130 -5.62 -0.21 1.98
N ALA A 131 -4.49 -0.20 2.68
CA ALA A 131 -4.08 -1.34 3.49
C ALA A 131 -5.02 -1.56 4.67
N ALA A 132 -5.47 -0.49 5.33
CA ALA A 132 -6.48 -0.56 6.39
C ALA A 132 -7.78 -1.19 5.89
N TYR A 133 -8.28 -0.74 4.73
CA TYR A 133 -9.46 -1.33 4.09
C TYR A 133 -9.25 -2.80 3.74
N LYS A 134 -8.12 -3.19 3.15
CA LYS A 134 -7.86 -4.60 2.83
C LYS A 134 -7.76 -5.46 4.10
N LEU A 135 -7.11 -4.96 5.14
CA LEU A 135 -6.93 -5.66 6.42
C LEU A 135 -8.25 -5.81 7.21
N SER A 136 -9.21 -4.91 7.02
CA SER A 136 -10.49 -5.00 7.74
C SER A 136 -11.24 -6.30 7.45
N TYR A 137 -11.12 -6.86 6.24
CA TYR A 137 -11.74 -8.14 5.87
C TYR A 137 -11.22 -9.31 6.71
N ASN A 138 -9.94 -9.33 7.06
CA ASN A 138 -9.39 -10.34 7.97
C ASN A 138 -10.02 -10.23 9.37
N TYR A 139 -10.30 -9.02 9.85
CA TYR A 139 -10.99 -8.82 11.13
C TYR A 139 -12.49 -9.13 11.05
N LEU A 140 -13.15 -8.84 9.92
CA LEU A 140 -14.54 -9.26 9.67
C LEU A 140 -14.66 -10.79 9.70
N ALA A 141 -13.77 -11.50 9.02
CA ALA A 141 -13.76 -12.96 9.00
C ALA A 141 -13.53 -13.58 10.39
N LYS A 142 -12.74 -12.90 11.23
CA LYS A 142 -12.49 -13.27 12.64
C LYS A 142 -13.58 -12.78 13.61
N GLN A 143 -14.62 -12.13 13.10
CA GLN A 143 -15.71 -11.53 13.89
C GLN A 143 -15.24 -10.48 14.91
N ASP A 144 -14.06 -9.87 14.69
CA ASP A 144 -13.60 -8.70 15.45
C ASP A 144 -14.13 -7.43 14.79
N TYR A 145 -15.46 -7.28 14.84
CA TYR A 145 -16.17 -6.20 14.15
C TYR A 145 -15.73 -4.81 14.61
N LYS A 146 -15.37 -4.67 15.89
CA LYS A 146 -14.86 -3.40 16.43
C LYS A 146 -13.57 -2.96 15.73
N LYS A 147 -12.61 -3.87 15.53
CA LYS A 147 -11.37 -3.54 14.79
C LYS A 147 -11.63 -3.34 13.31
N ALA A 148 -12.49 -4.18 12.71
CA ALA A 148 -12.85 -4.04 11.30
C ALA A 148 -13.46 -2.66 11.01
N VAL A 149 -14.48 -2.26 11.78
CA VAL A 149 -15.14 -0.96 11.64
C VAL A 149 -14.13 0.18 11.84
N LYS A 150 -13.24 0.10 12.85
CA LYS A 150 -12.20 1.12 13.05
C LYS A 150 -11.30 1.31 11.82
N LEU A 151 -10.82 0.22 11.22
CA LEU A 151 -9.97 0.28 10.03
C LEU A 151 -10.74 0.79 8.81
N LEU A 152 -11.98 0.33 8.64
CA LEU A 152 -12.86 0.81 7.58
C LEU A 152 -13.16 2.32 7.72
N THR A 153 -13.42 2.80 8.93
CA THR A 153 -13.63 4.23 9.20
C THR A 153 -12.41 5.05 8.81
N TYR A 154 -11.21 4.67 9.25
CA TYR A 154 -9.97 5.35 8.84
C TYR A 154 -9.82 5.39 7.31
N ALA A 155 -10.07 4.26 6.63
CA ALA A 155 -9.99 4.20 5.17
C ALA A 155 -11.05 5.09 4.49
N ALA A 156 -12.28 5.06 4.99
CA ALA A 156 -13.43 5.79 4.46
C ALA A 156 -13.29 7.32 4.64
N GLU A 157 -12.78 7.77 5.80
CA GLU A 157 -12.44 9.18 6.07
C GLU A 157 -11.33 9.69 5.14
N ASN A 158 -10.45 8.80 4.68
CA ASN A 158 -9.41 9.10 3.70
C ASN A 158 -9.87 8.87 2.25
N ASN A 159 -11.17 8.86 1.95
CA ASN A 159 -11.73 8.74 0.60
C ASN A 159 -11.41 7.43 -0.13
N VAL A 160 -11.26 6.32 0.60
CA VAL A 160 -11.30 4.97 0.01
C VAL A 160 -12.75 4.59 -0.23
N LYS A 161 -13.23 4.82 -1.46
CA LYS A 161 -14.64 4.58 -1.87
C LYS A 161 -15.15 3.17 -1.52
N PRO A 162 -14.40 2.08 -1.74
CA PRO A 162 -14.83 0.75 -1.31
C PRO A 162 -15.11 0.65 0.20
N ALA A 163 -14.32 1.32 1.04
CA ALA A 163 -14.53 1.33 2.49
C ALA A 163 -15.80 2.10 2.89
N GLN A 164 -16.11 3.22 2.21
CA GLN A 164 -17.36 3.96 2.40
C GLN A 164 -18.57 3.09 2.05
N SER A 165 -18.53 2.39 0.91
CA SER A 165 -19.58 1.43 0.52
C SER A 165 -19.72 0.31 1.55
N GLU A 166 -18.62 -0.23 2.04
CA GLU A 166 -18.63 -1.32 3.02
C GLU A 166 -19.20 -0.88 4.37
N LEU A 167 -18.86 0.32 4.87
CA LEU A 167 -19.45 0.87 6.09
C LEU A 167 -20.95 1.10 5.94
N SER A 168 -21.40 1.60 4.78
CA SER A 168 -22.84 1.74 4.51
C SER A 168 -23.56 0.40 4.68
N LYS A 169 -23.04 -0.67 4.06
CA LYS A 169 -23.61 -2.03 4.21
C LYS A 169 -23.59 -2.51 5.65
N ILE A 170 -22.46 -2.36 6.35
CA ILE A 170 -22.31 -2.80 7.75
C ILE A 170 -23.34 -2.10 8.66
N TYR A 171 -23.48 -0.77 8.55
CA TYR A 171 -24.44 -0.03 9.36
C TYR A 171 -25.91 -0.30 9.00
N SER A 172 -26.18 -0.80 7.80
CA SER A 172 -27.52 -1.24 7.38
C SER A 172 -27.87 -2.68 7.80
N ASN A 173 -26.89 -3.47 8.27
CA ASN A 173 -27.05 -4.89 8.55
C ASN A 173 -26.90 -5.22 10.05
N SER A 174 -27.98 -5.65 10.69
CA SER A 174 -28.01 -6.02 12.12
C SER A 174 -27.23 -7.29 12.47
N GLU A 175 -26.74 -8.07 11.49
CA GLU A 175 -25.96 -9.30 11.75
C GLU A 175 -24.51 -9.03 12.16
N ILE A 176 -23.96 -7.87 11.80
CA ILE A 176 -22.55 -7.52 12.05
C ILE A 176 -22.45 -6.60 13.27
N ILE A 177 -23.24 -5.53 13.29
CA ILE A 177 -23.35 -4.56 14.39
C ILE A 177 -24.79 -4.09 14.51
N ASP A 178 -25.13 -3.41 15.61
CA ASP A 178 -26.42 -2.73 15.73
C ASP A 178 -26.62 -1.75 14.56
N THR A 179 -27.79 -1.85 13.93
CA THR A 179 -28.14 -1.01 12.78
C THR A 179 -28.12 0.47 13.14
N ASP A 180 -27.52 1.27 12.26
CA ASP A 180 -27.48 2.73 12.34
C ASP A 180 -27.74 3.30 10.94
N LEU A 181 -29.02 3.51 10.62
CA LEU A 181 -29.42 3.94 9.28
C LEU A 181 -28.90 5.34 8.93
N GLU A 182 -28.70 6.21 9.93
CA GLU A 182 -28.13 7.55 9.72
C GLU A 182 -26.68 7.44 9.25
N LYS A 183 -25.85 6.64 9.93
CA LYS A 183 -24.48 6.37 9.46
C LYS A 183 -24.44 5.65 8.13
N SER A 184 -25.36 4.71 7.90
CA SER A 184 -25.45 4.00 6.61
C SER A 184 -25.67 4.98 5.45
N ILE A 185 -26.61 5.91 5.60
CA ILE A 185 -26.91 6.95 4.60
C ILE A 185 -25.71 7.88 4.46
N TYR A 186 -25.13 8.36 5.56
CA TYR A 186 -23.95 9.22 5.55
C TYR A 186 -22.79 8.63 4.73
N TRP A 187 -22.43 7.36 4.97
CA TRP A 187 -21.35 6.72 4.21
C TRP A 187 -21.72 6.44 2.76
N ASN A 188 -22.99 6.15 2.47
CA ASN A 188 -23.46 6.02 1.09
C ASN A 188 -23.36 7.35 0.34
N ASP A 189 -23.75 8.47 0.95
CA ASP A 189 -23.67 9.78 0.31
C ASP A 189 -22.22 10.15 0.00
N LEU A 190 -21.29 9.88 0.93
CA LEU A 190 -19.86 10.02 0.67
C LEU A 190 -19.36 9.09 -0.44
N TYR A 191 -19.86 7.85 -0.51
CA TYR A 191 -19.51 6.92 -1.59
C TYR A 191 -19.97 7.43 -2.95
N GLN A 192 -21.18 8.00 -3.05
CA GLN A 192 -21.76 8.52 -4.30
C GLN A 192 -21.12 9.83 -4.78
N ASP A 193 -20.45 10.57 -3.90
CA ASP A 193 -19.66 11.74 -4.30
C ASP A 193 -18.60 11.34 -5.36
N LYS A 194 -18.52 12.13 -6.44
CA LYS A 194 -17.58 11.89 -7.55
C LYS A 194 -16.23 12.59 -7.37
N SER A 195 -15.98 13.15 -6.19
CA SER A 195 -14.67 13.68 -5.79
C SER A 195 -13.55 12.64 -5.97
N ASP A 196 -12.33 13.15 -6.20
CA ASP A 196 -11.17 12.32 -6.54
C ASP A 196 -10.85 11.33 -5.41
N SER A 197 -10.71 10.06 -5.74
CA SER A 197 -10.50 9.00 -4.74
C SER A 197 -9.03 8.88 -4.34
N PHE A 198 -8.79 8.40 -3.12
CA PHE A 198 -7.43 8.13 -2.64
C PHE A 198 -6.66 7.18 -3.57
N MET A 199 -7.35 6.15 -4.08
CA MET A 199 -6.76 5.18 -5.01
C MET A 199 -6.29 5.86 -6.29
N LYS A 200 -7.12 6.71 -6.90
CA LYS A 200 -6.74 7.43 -8.12
C LYS A 200 -5.58 8.41 -7.88
N ARG A 201 -5.53 9.05 -6.72
CA ARG A 201 -4.41 9.91 -6.32
C ARG A 201 -3.10 9.13 -6.26
N ILE A 202 -3.06 8.02 -5.53
CA ILE A 202 -1.83 7.24 -5.31
C ILE A 202 -1.45 6.43 -6.57
N TYR A 203 -2.40 5.72 -7.16
CA TYR A 203 -2.15 4.74 -8.23
C TYR A 203 -2.32 5.29 -9.64
N GLY A 204 -2.85 6.50 -9.79
CA GLY A 204 -3.00 7.16 -11.09
C GLY A 204 -4.15 6.63 -11.97
N LYS A 205 -4.94 5.67 -11.47
CA LYS A 205 -6.09 5.08 -12.18
C LYS A 205 -7.30 4.99 -11.26
#